data_AF-A0A8T2MQQ3-F1
#
_entry.id   AF-A0A8T2MQQ3-F1
#
_cell.length_a   1.000
_cell.length_b   1.000
_cell.length_c   1.000
_cell.angle_alpha   90.00
_cell.angle_beta   90.00
_cell.angle_gamma   90.00
#
_symmetry.space_group_name_H-M   'P 1'
#
loop_
_entity.id
_entity.type
_entity.pdbx_description
1 polymer ?
#
loop_
_entity_poly.entity_id
_entity_poly.type
_entity_poly.pdbx_seq_one_letter_code
_entity_poly.pdbx_strand_id
1 'polypeptide(L)'
;MACNPNCQTCCDQQGHAGNYCKHLGNITADSCSCLSLQSLIIMPTQLEGAMDALISVFHNYSGNEGDKYKLNKGELKQLLNSELTDFLT
;
A
#
# COMPACT_ATOMS: atom_id res chain seq x y z
N MET A 1 19.38 33.03 -5.25
CA MET A 1 18.68 31.96 -5.99
C MET A 1 17.28 31.84 -5.42
N ALA A 2 16.24 31.99 -6.23
CA ALA A 2 14.87 31.74 -5.80
C ALA A 2 14.46 30.32 -6.23
N CYS A 3 14.02 29.49 -5.28
CA CYS A 3 13.40 28.20 -5.59
C CYS A 3 11.99 28.45 -6.15
N ASN A 4 11.62 27.67 -7.17
CA ASN A 4 10.27 27.64 -7.70
C ASN A 4 9.32 27.12 -6.59
N PRO A 5 8.21 27.81 -6.28
CA PRO A 5 7.29 27.40 -5.20
C PRO A 5 6.69 26.00 -5.40
N ASN A 6 6.69 25.46 -6.63
CA ASN A 6 6.26 24.09 -6.91
C ASN A 6 7.31 23.00 -6.59
N CYS A 7 8.53 23.37 -6.20
CA CYS A 7 9.61 22.43 -5.86
C CYS A 7 10.04 22.49 -4.39
N GLN A 8 9.25 23.14 -3.53
CA GLN A 8 9.60 23.29 -2.12
C GLN A 8 9.72 21.94 -1.41
N THR A 9 8.86 20.98 -1.74
CA THR A 9 8.81 19.64 -1.14
C THR A 9 10.04 18.76 -1.46
N CYS A 10 10.77 19.03 -2.54
CA CYS A 10 11.97 18.27 -2.89
C CYS A 10 13.23 18.75 -2.16
N CYS A 11 13.26 20.00 -1.67
CA CYS A 11 14.42 20.53 -0.97
C CYS A 11 14.45 20.17 0.53
N ASP A 12 13.29 19.96 1.17
CA ASP A 12 13.23 19.73 2.61
C ASP A 12 13.50 18.27 3.04
N GLN A 13 13.52 17.31 2.12
CA GLN A 13 13.70 15.89 2.45
C GLN A 13 15.13 15.34 2.27
N GLN A 14 16.07 16.13 1.75
CA GLN A 14 17.44 15.66 1.57
C GLN A 14 18.44 16.64 2.19
N GLY A 15 18.71 16.42 3.48
CA GLY A 15 19.83 17.02 4.21
C GLY A 15 21.19 16.52 3.76
N HIS A 16 21.44 16.40 2.44
CA HIS A 16 22.77 16.15 1.90
C HIS A 16 23.07 17.14 0.78
N ALA A 17 23.92 18.08 1.15
CA ALA A 17 24.51 19.08 0.28
C ALA A 17 25.21 18.45 -0.92
N GLY A 18 24.92 19.02 -2.09
CA GLY A 18 25.89 19.29 -3.16
C GLY A 18 26.59 18.08 -3.78
N ASN A 19 26.26 17.78 -5.04
CA ASN A 19 27.24 17.67 -6.14
C ASN A 19 26.68 17.08 -7.46
N TYR A 20 25.36 16.94 -7.65
CA TYR A 20 24.81 16.33 -8.88
C TYR A 20 24.15 17.29 -9.90
N CYS A 21 24.39 18.60 -9.80
CA CYS A 21 23.91 19.55 -10.83
C CYS A 21 25.06 20.21 -11.58
N LYS A 22 25.86 19.42 -12.31
CA LYS A 22 26.81 19.94 -13.31
C LYS A 22 26.90 19.04 -14.54
N HIS A 23 25.91 19.12 -15.43
CA HIS A 23 26.12 19.30 -16.88
C HIS A 23 24.77 19.52 -17.55
N LEU A 24 24.36 20.79 -17.63
CA LEU A 24 23.22 21.22 -18.45
C LEU A 24 23.75 21.69 -19.80
N GLY A 25 23.82 20.75 -20.75
CA GLY A 25 23.70 21.05 -22.17
C GLY A 25 22.28 20.64 -22.59
N ASN A 26 21.41 21.63 -22.81
CA ASN A 26 20.06 21.52 -23.41
C ASN A 26 19.25 20.26 -23.08
N ILE A 27 18.75 20.16 -21.84
CA ILE A 27 17.61 19.30 -21.52
C ILE A 27 16.55 20.20 -20.90
N THR A 28 15.45 20.37 -21.62
CA THR A 28 14.20 20.97 -21.15
C THR A 28 13.79 20.30 -19.84
N ALA A 29 13.47 21.10 -18.81
CA ALA A 29 13.19 20.66 -17.45
C ALA A 29 11.89 19.86 -17.31
N ASP A 30 11.87 18.63 -17.82
CA ASP A 30 10.77 17.66 -17.64
C ASP A 30 11.24 16.31 -17.07
N SER A 31 12.54 16.13 -16.79
CA SER A 31 13.07 14.87 -16.27
C SER A 31 13.69 15.02 -14.88
N CYS A 32 12.84 15.25 -13.88
CA CYS A 32 13.15 14.87 -12.51
C CYS A 32 12.79 13.38 -12.35
N SER A 33 13.69 12.51 -12.81
CA SER A 33 13.58 11.06 -12.67
C SER A 33 13.76 10.66 -11.21
N CYS A 34 12.68 10.78 -10.43
CA CYS A 34 12.55 10.32 -9.05
C CYS A 34 11.47 9.22 -8.91
N LEU A 35 11.01 8.60 -10.00
CA LEU A 35 10.11 7.44 -9.93
C LEU A 35 10.95 6.16 -9.82
N SER A 36 11.56 6.04 -8.66
CA SER A 36 12.00 4.79 -8.06
C SER A 36 10.88 3.74 -8.18
N LEU A 37 11.16 2.65 -8.90
CA LEU A 37 10.61 1.30 -8.68
C LEU A 37 9.16 1.25 -8.16
N GLN A 38 8.21 1.73 -8.95
CA GLN A 38 6.87 1.15 -8.87
C GLN A 38 6.95 -0.17 -9.61
N SER A 39 7.36 -1.21 -8.87
CA SER A 39 6.93 -2.58 -9.10
C SER A 39 5.52 -2.52 -9.68
N LEU A 40 5.25 -3.20 -10.79
CA LEU A 40 3.94 -3.23 -11.42
C LEU A 40 2.89 -3.63 -10.37
N ILE A 41 2.29 -2.64 -9.68
CA ILE A 41 1.22 -2.86 -8.72
C ILE A 41 0.03 -3.15 -9.60
N ILE A 42 -0.19 -4.43 -9.87
CA ILE A 42 -1.45 -4.89 -10.42
C ILE A 42 -2.47 -4.53 -9.36
N MET A 43 -3.14 -3.39 -9.56
CA MET A 43 -4.28 -3.01 -8.74
C MET A 43 -5.35 -4.06 -8.98
N PRO A 44 -5.69 -4.87 -7.96
CA PRO A 44 -6.70 -5.88 -8.13
C PRO A 44 -8.01 -5.20 -8.56
N THR A 45 -8.77 -5.87 -9.43
CA THR A 45 -10.14 -5.44 -9.70
C THR A 45 -10.95 -5.44 -8.41
N GLN A 46 -12.06 -4.70 -8.38
CA GLN A 46 -12.92 -4.64 -7.20
C GLN A 46 -13.32 -6.04 -6.69
N LEU A 47 -13.61 -6.97 -7.61
CA LEU A 47 -13.96 -8.34 -7.26
C LEU A 47 -12.77 -9.14 -6.74
N GLU A 48 -11.60 -9.04 -7.39
CA GLU A 48 -10.38 -9.73 -6.94
C GLU A 48 -9.98 -9.27 -5.54
N GLY A 49 -10.01 -7.95 -5.27
CA GLY A 49 -9.71 -7.41 -3.95
C GLY A 49 -10.73 -7.84 -2.90
N ALA A 50 -12.01 -7.88 -3.24
CA ALA A 50 -13.05 -8.38 -2.33
C ALA A 50 -12.87 -9.87 -2.02
N MET A 51 -12.54 -10.70 -3.01
CA MET A 51 -12.29 -12.13 -2.81
C MET A 51 -11.02 -12.36 -1.98
N ASP A 52 -9.94 -11.63 -2.25
CA ASP A 52 -8.70 -11.71 -1.48
C ASP A 52 -8.92 -11.32 -0.01
N ALA A 53 -9.71 -10.27 0.24
CA ALA A 53 -10.09 -9.87 1.59
C ALA A 53 -10.89 -10.96 2.31
N LEU A 54 -11.88 -11.58 1.64
CA LEU A 54 -12.67 -12.67 2.24
C LEU A 54 -11.82 -13.89 2.58
N ILE A 55 -10.90 -14.26 1.69
CA ILE A 55 -9.97 -15.38 1.91
C ILE A 55 -9.02 -15.08 3.07
N SER A 56 -8.47 -13.86 3.11
CA SER A 56 -7.58 -13.42 4.19
C SER A 56 -8.27 -13.43 5.55
N VAL A 57 -9.48 -12.87 5.62
CA VAL A 57 -10.30 -12.90 6.84
C VAL A 57 -10.59 -14.34 7.25
N PHE A 58 -11.00 -15.22 6.33
CA PHE A 58 -11.21 -16.65 6.65
C PHE A 58 -9.97 -17.27 7.31
N HIS A 59 -8.79 -17.07 6.72
CA HIS A 59 -7.55 -17.65 7.23
C HIS A 59 -7.06 -17.04 8.55
N ASN A 60 -7.41 -15.79 8.86
CA ASN A 60 -7.10 -15.18 10.14
C ASN A 60 -7.82 -15.84 11.33
N TYR A 61 -8.99 -16.44 11.08
CA TYR A 61 -9.80 -17.08 12.11
C TYR A 61 -9.80 -18.62 12.04
N SER A 62 -9.48 -19.22 10.89
CA SER A 62 -9.44 -20.67 10.72
C SER A 62 -8.17 -21.30 11.27
N GLY A 63 -8.27 -22.51 11.84
CA GLY A 63 -7.09 -23.30 12.21
C GLY A 63 -6.43 -22.89 13.50
N ASN A 64 -7.08 -22.05 14.30
CA ASN A 64 -6.67 -21.75 15.66
C ASN A 64 -6.86 -23.00 16.54
N GLU A 65 -7.92 -23.78 16.26
CA GLU A 65 -8.09 -25.14 16.77
C GLU A 65 -8.56 -26.10 15.67
N GLY A 66 -7.77 -27.16 15.44
CA GLY A 66 -8.17 -28.27 14.56
C GLY A 66 -7.77 -28.10 13.10
N ASP A 67 -8.75 -28.06 12.19
CA ASP A 67 -8.54 -28.09 10.73
C ASP A 67 -8.39 -26.68 10.17
N LYS A 68 -7.17 -26.32 9.72
CA LYS A 68 -6.84 -25.00 9.17
C LYS A 68 -7.54 -24.60 7.87
N TYR A 69 -8.30 -25.50 7.26
CA TYR A 69 -9.10 -25.23 6.07
C TYR A 69 -10.59 -25.12 6.39
N LYS A 70 -10.97 -25.10 7.66
CA LYS A 70 -12.34 -24.97 8.13
C LYS A 70 -12.42 -24.00 9.31
N LEU A 71 -13.58 -23.38 9.46
CA LEU A 71 -13.94 -22.68 10.68
C LEU A 71 -14.79 -23.62 11.54
N ASN A 72 -14.36 -23.85 12.77
CA ASN A 72 -15.19 -24.48 13.77
C ASN A 72 -16.24 -23.48 14.31
N LYS A 73 -17.18 -23.97 15.13
CA LYS A 73 -18.28 -23.13 15.64
C LYS A 73 -17.78 -21.93 16.47
N GLY A 74 -16.70 -22.10 17.23
CA GLY A 74 -16.11 -21.03 18.04
C GLY A 74 -15.43 -19.97 17.16
N GLU A 75 -14.61 -20.42 16.22
CA GLU A 75 -13.89 -19.56 15.26
C GLU A 75 -14.87 -18.76 14.40
N LEU A 76 -15.93 -19.39 13.88
CA LEU A 76 -16.97 -18.69 13.12
C LEU A 76 -17.67 -17.64 13.98
N LYS A 77 -18.00 -17.98 15.24
CA LYS A 77 -18.63 -17.02 16.15
C LYS A 77 -17.71 -15.82 16.39
N GLN A 78 -16.41 -16.03 16.54
CA GLN A 78 -15.45 -14.95 16.71
C GLN A 78 -15.39 -14.04 15.48
N LEU A 79 -15.24 -14.62 14.27
CA LEU A 79 -15.24 -13.87 13.01
C LEU A 79 -16.48 -12.99 12.88
N LEU A 80 -17.68 -13.56 13.09
CA LEU A 80 -18.94 -12.83 12.98
C LEU A 80 -19.03 -11.65 13.96
N ASN A 81 -18.60 -11.84 15.21
CA ASN A 81 -18.66 -10.78 16.23
C ASN A 81 -17.52 -9.75 16.12
N SER A 82 -16.47 -10.02 15.35
CA SER A 82 -15.33 -9.13 15.20
C SER A 82 -15.37 -8.35 13.89
N GLU A 83 -15.71 -9.00 12.79
CA GLU A 83 -15.68 -8.41 11.44
C GLU A 83 -17.05 -7.91 10.98
N LEU A 84 -18.15 -8.47 11.52
CA LEU A 84 -19.53 -8.21 11.06
C LEU A 84 -20.45 -7.68 12.16
N THR A 85 -19.90 -7.04 13.20
CA THR A 85 -20.65 -6.53 14.36
C THR A 85 -21.82 -5.64 13.96
N ASP A 86 -21.59 -4.68 13.06
CA ASP A 86 -22.61 -3.73 12.62
C ASP A 86 -23.71 -4.40 11.76
N PHE A 87 -23.42 -5.57 11.18
CA PHE A 87 -24.37 -6.34 10.38
C PHE A 87 -25.29 -7.23 11.21
N LEU A 88 -24.88 -7.57 12.43
CA LEU A 88 -25.56 -8.51 13.32
C LEU A 88 -26.28 -7.82 14.49
N THR A 89 -26.30 -6.48 14.48
CA THR A 89 -27.04 -5.63 15.44
C THR A 89 -28.51 -5.53 15.03
#